data_AF-A0A8T4VTG7-F1
#
_entry.id   AF-A0A8T4VTG7-F1
#
_cell.length_a   1.000
_cell.length_b   1.000
_cell.length_c   1.000
_cell.angle_alpha   90.00
_cell.angle_beta   90.00
_cell.angle_gamma   90.00
#
_symmetry.space_group_name_H-M   'P 1'
#
loop_
_entity.id
_entity.type
_entity.pdbx_description
1 polymer ?
#
loop_
_entity_poly.entity_id
_entity_poly.type
_entity_poly.pdbx_seq_one_letter_code
_entity_poly.pdbx_strand_id
1 'polypeptide(L)'
;MEEIQLAMILLNGAVLTLAVISLYYFVRLMRVIKIRRGSILAGSAVFLFVGYVFFILPWITIGRSVAVMEQLSYGFILVALAILFYGVIRIYRDWREVIA
;
A
#
# COMPACT_ATOMS: atom_id res chain seq x y z
N MET A 1 -13.80 -19.77 -17.89
CA MET A 1 -13.62 -19.03 -16.61
C MET A 1 -12.24 -19.28 -16.02
N GLU A 2 -11.72 -20.51 -16.04
CA GLU A 2 -10.39 -20.83 -15.51
C GLU A 2 -9.25 -20.03 -16.17
N GLU A 3 -9.25 -19.86 -17.49
CA GLU A 3 -8.20 -19.11 -18.20
C GLU A 3 -8.12 -17.63 -17.78
N ILE A 4 -9.27 -16.99 -17.55
CA ILE A 4 -9.35 -15.59 -17.11
C ILE A 4 -8.81 -15.47 -15.68
N GLN A 5 -9.21 -16.38 -14.78
CA GLN A 5 -8.69 -16.42 -13.41
C GLN A 5 -7.17 -16.65 -13.40
N LEU A 6 -6.66 -17.55 -14.25
CA LEU A 6 -5.23 -17.83 -14.38
C LEU A 6 -4.45 -16.60 -14.88
N ALA A 7 -4.99 -15.91 -15.89
CA ALA A 7 -4.42 -14.67 -16.40
C ALA A 7 -4.41 -13.55 -15.33
N MET A 8 -5.48 -13.43 -14.55
CA MET A 8 -5.54 -12.47 -13.44
C MET A 8 -4.54 -12.81 -12.34
N ILE A 9 -4.36 -14.09 -11.99
CA ILE A 9 -3.35 -14.49 -11.00
C ILE A 9 -1.94 -14.16 -11.49
N LEU A 10 -1.63 -14.45 -12.76
CA LEU A 10 -0.31 -14.15 -13.34
C LEU A 10 -0.02 -12.64 -13.37
N LEU A 11 -0.98 -11.84 -13.84
CA LEU A 11 -0.86 -10.38 -13.87
C LEU A 11 -0.68 -9.79 -12.47
N ASN A 12 -1.54 -10.18 -11.53
CA ASN A 12 -1.47 -9.64 -10.17
C ASN A 12 -0.25 -10.17 -9.40
N GLY A 13 0.22 -11.39 -9.68
CA GLY A 13 1.47 -11.92 -9.11
C GLY A 13 2.70 -11.09 -9.49
N ALA A 14 2.78 -10.65 -10.75
CA ALA A 14 3.84 -9.75 -11.19
C ALA A 14 3.75 -8.39 -10.48
N VAL A 15 2.55 -7.82 -10.34
CA VAL A 15 2.33 -6.55 -9.63
C VAL A 15 2.68 -6.65 -8.15
N LEU A 16 2.29 -7.75 -7.48
CA LEU A 16 2.64 -7.99 -6.08
C LEU A 16 4.16 -8.10 -5.89
N THR A 17 4.85 -8.79 -6.80
CA THR A 17 6.32 -8.90 -6.79
C THR A 17 6.97 -7.52 -6.93
N LEU A 18 6.50 -6.71 -7.90
CA LEU A 18 6.96 -5.34 -8.09
C LEU A 18 6.70 -4.46 -6.87
N ALA A 19 5.54 -4.60 -6.23
CA ALA A 19 5.20 -3.82 -5.05
C ALA A 19 6.10 -4.17 -3.85
N VAL A 20 6.42 -5.46 -3.64
CA VAL A 20 7.37 -5.91 -2.61
C VAL A 20 8.77 -5.35 -2.89
N ILE A 21 9.24 -5.43 -4.14
CA ILE A 21 10.54 -4.88 -4.55
C ILE A 21 10.57 -3.36 -4.33
N SER A 22 9.52 -2.66 -4.74
CA SER A 22 9.38 -1.21 -4.55
C SER A 22 9.42 -0.82 -3.08
N LEU A 23 8.68 -1.52 -2.22
CA LEU A 23 8.68 -1.29 -0.78
C LEU A 23 10.06 -1.52 -0.17
N TYR A 24 10.77 -2.57 -0.57
CA TYR A 24 12.13 -2.86 -0.12
C TYR A 24 13.09 -1.72 -0.45
N TYR A 25 13.09 -1.25 -1.71
CA TYR A 25 13.93 -0.13 -2.12
C TYR A 25 13.53 1.19 -1.46
N PHE A 26 12.23 1.44 -1.30
CA PHE A 26 11.73 2.62 -0.61
C PHE A 26 12.23 2.65 0.84
N VAL A 27 12.06 1.57 1.60
CA VAL A 27 12.56 1.48 2.99
C VAL A 27 14.08 1.69 3.05
N ARG A 28 14.83 1.10 2.11
CA ARG A 28 16.28 1.26 2.04
C ARG A 28 16.68 2.71 1.75
N LEU A 29 16.03 3.35 0.78
CA LEU A 29 16.23 4.76 0.44
C LEU A 29 15.94 5.67 1.63
N MET A 30 14.82 5.46 2.32
CA MET A 30 14.44 6.28 3.48
C MET A 30 15.44 6.17 4.64
N ARG A 31 16.07 5.00 4.84
CA ARG A 31 17.18 4.84 5.79
C ARG A 31 18.41 5.66 5.38
N VAL A 32 18.74 5.68 4.08
CA VAL A 32 19.90 6.44 3.56
C VAL A 32 19.70 7.94 3.73
N ILE A 33 18.51 8.47 3.45
CA ILE A 33 18.20 9.90 3.56
C ILE A 33 18.05 10.34 5.03
N LYS A 34 18.21 9.41 6.01
CA LYS A 34 18.05 9.65 7.46
C LYS A 34 16.73 10.34 7.84
N ILE A 35 15.70 10.20 7.01
CA ILE A 35 14.37 10.68 7.36
C ILE A 35 13.85 9.76 8.46
N ARG A 36 14.01 10.17 9.72
CA ARG A 36 13.51 9.44 10.91
C ARG A 36 12.04 9.01 10.77
N ARG A 37 11.28 9.73 9.96
CA ARG A 37 9.85 9.54 9.71
C ARG A 37 9.51 8.74 8.46
N GLY A 38 10.52 8.22 7.75
CA GLY A 38 10.28 7.37 6.57
C GLY A 38 9.57 6.06 6.89
N SER A 39 9.66 5.61 8.15
CA SER A 39 8.87 4.49 8.67
C SER A 39 7.37 4.74 8.63
N ILE A 40 6.91 5.99 8.80
CA ILE A 40 5.49 6.36 8.72
C ILE A 40 4.99 6.16 7.28
N LEU A 41 5.76 6.62 6.30
CA LEU A 41 5.44 6.44 4.89
C LEU A 41 5.51 4.95 4.48
N ALA A 42 6.52 4.22 4.96
CA ALA A 42 6.61 2.77 4.73
C ALA A 42 5.39 2.03 5.30
N GLY A 43 4.89 2.45 6.47
CA GLY A 43 3.64 1.96 7.05
C GLY A 43 2.46 2.12 6.10
N SER A 44 2.26 3.32 5.54
CA SER A 44 1.19 3.53 4.56
C SER A 44 1.30 2.64 3.33
N ALA A 45 2.52 2.40 2.83
CA ALA A 45 2.74 1.51 1.69
C ALA A 45 2.36 0.06 2.01
N VAL A 46 2.58 -0.40 3.24
CA VAL A 46 2.11 -1.72 3.70
C VAL A 46 0.58 -1.78 3.70
N PHE A 47 -0.09 -0.76 4.24
CA PHE A 47 -1.56 -0.71 4.24
C PHE A 47 -2.15 -0.66 2.82
N LEU A 48 -1.54 0.10 1.90
CA LEU A 48 -1.93 0.09 0.48
C LEU A 48 -1.73 -1.29 -0.15
N PHE A 49 -0.61 -1.96 0.15
CA PHE A 49 -0.34 -3.29 -0.37
C PHE A 49 -1.39 -4.30 0.10
N VAL A 50 -1.72 -4.30 1.39
CA VAL A 50 -2.77 -5.18 1.94
C VAL A 50 -4.13 -4.83 1.32
N GLY A 51 -4.47 -3.54 1.22
CA GLY A 51 -5.70 -3.09 0.57
C GLY A 51 -5.81 -3.54 -0.88
N TYR A 52 -4.71 -3.51 -1.63
CA TYR A 52 -4.64 -4.01 -3.00
C TYR A 52 -4.83 -5.53 -3.09
N VAL A 53 -4.24 -6.31 -2.18
CA VAL A 53 -4.50 -7.76 -2.12
C VAL A 53 -5.98 -8.05 -1.93
N PHE A 54 -6.62 -7.38 -0.97
CA PHE A 54 -8.07 -7.53 -0.72
C PHE A 54 -8.94 -6.98 -1.86
N PHE A 55 -8.44 -6.02 -2.65
CA PHE A 55 -9.12 -5.51 -3.83
C PHE A 55 -9.18 -6.53 -4.97
N ILE A 56 -8.11 -7.31 -5.15
CA ILE A 56 -7.99 -8.30 -6.23
C ILE A 56 -8.76 -9.60 -5.91
N LEU A 57 -8.78 -10.03 -4.63
CA LEU A 57 -9.41 -11.28 -4.21
C LEU A 57 -10.86 -11.49 -4.71
N PRO A 58 -11.74 -10.46 -4.70
CA PRO A 58 -13.06 -10.49 -5.34
C PRO A 58 -13.09 -10.93 -6.80
N TRP A 59 -12.04 -10.65 -7.56
CA TRP A 59 -11.98 -11.00 -8.98
C TRP A 59 -11.57 -12.45 -9.22
N ILE A 60 -11.00 -13.08 -8.18
CA ILE A 60 -10.57 -14.48 -8.19
C ILE A 60 -11.65 -15.37 -7.55
N THR A 61 -12.42 -14.83 -6.61
CA THR A 61 -13.43 -15.57 -5.83
C THR A 61 -14.86 -15.16 -6.19
N ILE A 62 -15.83 -16.08 -6.10
CA ILE A 62 -17.25 -15.79 -6.37
C ILE A 62 -18.05 -16.13 -5.11
N GLY A 63 -18.85 -15.19 -4.58
CA GLY A 63 -19.77 -15.45 -3.47
C GLY A 63 -20.00 -14.27 -2.53
N ARG A 64 -20.76 -14.49 -1.44
CA ARG A 64 -21.11 -13.45 -0.44
C ARG A 64 -19.89 -12.84 0.27
N SER A 65 -18.73 -13.50 0.23
CA SER A 65 -17.48 -12.98 0.80
C SER A 65 -16.90 -11.79 0.02
N VAL A 66 -17.30 -11.60 -1.24
CA VAL A 66 -16.81 -10.50 -2.10
C VAL A 66 -17.05 -9.14 -1.46
N ALA A 67 -18.27 -8.89 -0.96
CA ALA A 67 -18.60 -7.62 -0.33
C ALA A 67 -17.75 -7.32 0.92
N VAL A 68 -17.40 -8.37 1.69
CA VAL A 68 -16.53 -8.23 2.87
C VAL A 68 -15.09 -7.91 2.46
N MET A 69 -14.59 -8.55 1.40
CA MET A 69 -13.25 -8.30 0.86
C MET A 69 -13.10 -6.87 0.33
N GLU A 70 -14.12 -6.36 -0.38
CA GLU A 70 -14.16 -4.98 -0.85
C GLU A 70 -14.16 -3.97 0.31
N GLN A 71 -14.99 -4.20 1.34
CA GLN A 71 -15.02 -3.33 2.51
C GLN A 71 -13.67 -3.31 3.25
N LEU A 72 -13.02 -4.46 3.40
CA LEU A 72 -11.69 -4.56 3.98
C LEU A 72 -10.65 -3.80 3.14
N SER A 73 -10.69 -3.97 1.82
CA SER A 73 -9.83 -3.25 0.88
C SER A 73 -9.95 -1.74 1.07
N TYR A 74 -11.17 -1.20 1.03
CA TYR A 74 -11.40 0.24 1.24
C TYR A 74 -10.97 0.70 2.63
N GLY A 75 -11.19 -0.11 3.67
CA GLY A 75 -10.71 0.17 5.02
C GLY A 75 -9.18 0.31 5.09
N PHE A 76 -8.44 -0.64 4.51
CA PHE A 76 -6.98 -0.58 4.47
C PHE A 76 -6.47 0.62 3.64
N ILE A 77 -7.09 0.92 2.51
CA ILE A 77 -6.75 2.08 1.68
C ILE A 77 -6.98 3.39 2.47
N LEU A 78 -8.11 3.50 3.17
CA LEU A 78 -8.43 4.68 3.98
C LEU A 78 -7.39 4.88 5.10
N VAL A 79 -7.02 3.81 5.81
CA VAL A 79 -5.96 3.87 6.84
C VAL A 79 -4.64 4.29 6.23
N ALA A 80 -4.27 3.75 5.06
CA ALA A 80 -3.06 4.15 4.38
C ALA A 80 -3.04 5.63 4.02
N LEU A 81 -4.14 6.15 3.49
CA LEU A 81 -4.30 7.57 3.16
C LEU A 81 -4.19 8.45 4.41
N ALA A 82 -4.82 8.06 5.53
CA ALA A 82 -4.70 8.80 6.79
C ALA A 82 -3.24 8.87 7.26
N ILE A 83 -2.49 7.76 7.17
CA ILE A 83 -1.07 7.71 7.51
C ILE A 83 -0.25 8.59 6.56
N LEU A 84 -0.52 8.57 5.25
CA LEU A 84 0.14 9.43 4.26
C LEU A 84 -0.09 10.90 4.58
N PHE A 85 -1.34 11.31 4.79
CA PHE A 85 -1.69 12.69 5.14
C PHE A 85 -0.96 13.14 6.41
N TYR A 86 -1.00 12.33 7.46
CA TYR A 86 -0.27 12.61 8.70
C TYR A 86 1.23 12.74 8.45
N GLY A 87 1.82 11.80 7.71
CA GLY A 87 3.24 11.78 7.38
C GLY A 87 3.68 13.03 6.61
N VAL A 88 2.92 13.44 5.59
CA VAL A 88 3.19 14.63 4.78
C VAL A 88 3.09 15.90 5.64
N ILE A 89 2.01 16.06 6.42
CA ILE A 89 1.85 17.22 7.32
C ILE A 89 3.03 17.32 8.30
N ARG A 90 3.45 16.18 8.87
CA ARG A 90 4.56 16.19 9.83
C ARG A 90 5.91 16.49 9.18
N ILE A 91 6.18 15.95 7.99
CA ILE A 91 7.39 16.28 7.23
C ILE A 91 7.41 17.78 6.91
N TYR A 92 6.29 18.34 6.47
CA TYR A 92 6.19 19.76 6.17
C TYR A 92 6.46 20.64 7.40
N ARG A 93 5.91 20.29 8.58
CA ARG A 93 6.17 21.03 9.82
C ARG A 93 7.63 21.00 10.24
N ASP A 94 8.30 19.85 10.15
CA ASP A 94 9.73 19.75 10.45
C ASP A 94 10.57 20.62 9.53
N TRP A 95 10.25 20.65 8.24
CA TRP A 95 10.98 21.48 7.28
C TRP A 95 10.73 22.97 7.53
N ARG A 96 9.51 23.35 7.90
CA ARG A 96 9.18 24.73 8.27
C ARG A 96 9.96 25.20 9.49
N GLU A 97 10.15 24.35 10.48
CA GLU A 97 10.96 24.64 11.69
C GLU A 97 12.47 24.78 11.39
N VAL A 98 12.95 24.26 10.26
CA VAL A 98 14.37 24.35 9.85
C VAL A 98 14.64 25.57 8.96
N ILE A 99 13.64 26.02 8.19
CA ILE A 99 13.78 27.13 7.23
C ILE A 99 13.41 28.49 7.86
N ALA A 100 12.57 28.51 8.89
CA ALA A 100 12.16 29.73 9.60
C ALA A 100 13.16 30.11 10.70
#